data_AF-A0AAN5Z2R6-F1
#
_entry.id   AF-A0AAN5Z2R6-F1
#
_cell.length_a   1.000
_cell.length_b   1.000
_cell.length_c   1.000
_cell.angle_alpha   90.00
_cell.angle_beta   90.00
_cell.angle_gamma   90.00
#
_symmetry.space_group_name_H-M   'P 1'
#
loop_
_entity.id
_entity.type
_entity.pdbx_description
1 polymer ?
#
loop_
_entity_poly.entity_id
_entity_poly.type
_entity_poly.pdbx_seq_one_letter_code
_entity_poly.pdbx_strand_id
1 'polypeptide(L)'
;MRLLTSTPAVRSTFARQRILTQVTARSRLPFTATRQFAMKRKAVWYEREPKNAKNAKKAQSPVTTDKLTTDKLTTDKLPEYHETPSKRDKDGEIIWPAPKDQMEAARNFIRECVAASKPTLIIPDKDVDGLTSGAILRKTLILMGLDPELISAYVMKKGLNVHDEESRRDMASYKPSFVFVLDQGSRESPPVIDEPHRALVIDHHYAEEKDHPKDATFVTACNSPPVATSSLLTYLICRDLHPDVEETCNWLCAMGVHGDLGNAIKWEPPFPDFKAMFKKYTKKGINSAVSFINAPRRTAAYDVPGAWEALAAASAPIDIMKNESLCAARKEVNEEVRKHARVPPRLSLDGRIAVIRIKSQYQIHQVIATRWAGHLTSPKLEVVLVANSGYLPGLVNFSCRVPRCARGRVPPVNIIEILRKEALRAKDPTLTKRLGESFARGHKEASGGVVPKAEFEELMEALFVRDKAPASPRQRQKQGNNTLLNYFERG
;
A
#
# COMPACT_ATOMS: atom_id res chain seq x y z
N MET A 1 -75.91 -30.78 -10.06
CA MET A 1 -75.02 -31.31 -11.13
C MET A 1 -73.59 -30.98 -10.70
N ARG A 2 -72.75 -31.88 -10.14
CA ARG A 2 -72.08 -33.08 -10.73
C ARG A 2 -71.41 -32.73 -12.07
N LEU A 3 -70.13 -32.93 -12.37
CA LEU A 3 -68.98 -33.77 -11.91
C LEU A 3 -67.66 -33.00 -12.25
N LEU A 4 -66.55 -33.04 -11.50
CA LEU A 4 -65.54 -34.09 -11.28
C LEU A 4 -64.71 -34.54 -12.52
N THR A 5 -63.41 -34.80 -12.23
CA THR A 5 -62.32 -35.49 -12.97
C THR A 5 -61.40 -34.62 -13.82
N SER A 6 -60.07 -34.81 -13.94
CA SER A 6 -59.06 -35.69 -13.30
C SER A 6 -57.67 -35.31 -13.83
N THR A 7 -56.62 -35.42 -13.01
CA THR A 7 -55.21 -35.53 -13.43
C THR A 7 -54.94 -36.90 -14.10
N PRO A 8 -53.81 -37.06 -14.82
CA PRO A 8 -52.71 -37.79 -14.20
C PRO A 8 -51.30 -37.26 -14.50
N ALA A 9 -50.42 -37.54 -13.56
CA ALA A 9 -48.97 -37.44 -13.67
C ALA A 9 -48.39 -38.59 -14.51
N VAL A 10 -47.30 -38.33 -15.23
CA VAL A 10 -46.36 -39.36 -15.67
C VAL A 10 -44.99 -39.04 -15.10
N ARG A 11 -44.52 -39.95 -14.24
CA ARG A 11 -43.13 -40.11 -13.82
C ARG A 11 -42.36 -40.80 -14.96
N SER A 12 -41.18 -40.32 -15.31
CA SER A 12 -40.13 -41.17 -15.85
C SER A 12 -38.84 -41.00 -15.06
N THR A 13 -38.38 -42.12 -14.55
CA THR A 13 -37.22 -42.38 -13.70
C THR A 13 -35.95 -42.67 -14.51
N PHE A 14 -34.79 -42.51 -13.83
CA PHE A 14 -33.42 -42.98 -14.17
C PHE A 14 -32.71 -42.21 -15.32
N ALA A 15 -31.43 -41.84 -15.24
CA ALA A 15 -30.32 -42.48 -14.52
C ALA A 15 -29.28 -41.48 -13.99
N ARG A 16 -28.72 -41.80 -12.82
CA ARG A 16 -27.45 -41.29 -12.29
C ARG A 16 -26.30 -41.89 -13.10
N GLN A 17 -25.35 -41.08 -13.53
CA GLN A 17 -24.05 -41.58 -13.98
C GLN A 17 -22.97 -41.14 -12.99
N ARG A 18 -22.61 -42.07 -12.11
CA ARG A 18 -21.36 -42.04 -11.33
C ARG A 18 -20.22 -42.32 -12.31
N ILE A 19 -19.23 -41.43 -12.36
CA ILE A 19 -17.92 -41.76 -12.93
C ILE A 19 -17.00 -42.04 -11.74
N LEU A 20 -16.63 -43.31 -11.61
CA LEU A 20 -15.72 -43.86 -10.62
C LEU A 20 -14.90 -44.93 -11.36
N THR A 21 -13.66 -44.62 -11.69
CA THR A 21 -12.63 -45.58 -12.12
C THR A 21 -11.30 -45.04 -11.60
N GLN A 22 -10.88 -45.52 -10.44
CA GLN A 22 -10.05 -46.71 -10.20
C GLN A 22 -8.55 -46.44 -10.34
N VAL A 23 -7.96 -46.48 -9.15
CA VAL A 23 -6.56 -46.66 -8.82
C VAL A 23 -6.01 -47.92 -9.47
N THR A 24 -4.86 -47.83 -10.13
CA THR A 24 -3.96 -48.97 -10.36
C THR A 24 -2.59 -48.65 -9.80
N ALA A 25 -2.12 -49.51 -8.90
CA ALA A 25 -0.81 -49.47 -8.29
C ALA A 25 0.08 -50.61 -8.82
N ARG A 26 1.39 -50.32 -8.80
CA ARG A 26 2.57 -51.21 -8.79
C ARG A 26 3.22 -51.57 -10.14
N SER A 27 4.45 -51.06 -10.28
CA SER A 27 5.64 -51.91 -10.46
C SER A 27 6.90 -51.19 -9.96
N ARG A 28 7.60 -51.80 -8.99
CA ARG A 28 8.99 -51.50 -8.62
C ARG A 28 9.90 -52.34 -9.51
N LEU A 29 11.10 -51.83 -9.85
CA LEU A 29 12.43 -52.41 -9.59
C LEU A 29 13.53 -51.55 -10.29
N PRO A 30 14.83 -51.69 -9.90
CA PRO A 30 15.75 -50.59 -9.66
C PRO A 30 16.88 -50.49 -10.71
N PHE A 31 17.81 -49.54 -10.51
CA PHE A 31 19.21 -49.39 -11.00
C PHE A 31 19.44 -47.87 -11.18
N THR A 32 20.55 -47.20 -10.84
CA THR A 32 21.88 -47.52 -10.30
C THR A 32 22.49 -46.19 -9.86
N ALA A 33 23.36 -46.24 -8.86
CA ALA A 33 24.12 -45.11 -8.36
C ALA A 33 25.17 -44.63 -9.37
N THR A 34 25.36 -43.31 -9.56
CA THR A 34 26.68 -42.75 -9.88
C THR A 34 26.82 -41.25 -9.55
N ARG A 35 27.81 -40.97 -8.68
CA ARG A 35 28.73 -39.83 -8.60
C ARG A 35 28.22 -38.38 -8.44
N GLN A 36 28.43 -37.91 -7.21
CA GLN A 36 29.07 -36.64 -6.83
C GLN A 36 29.72 -35.83 -7.96
N PHE A 37 29.30 -34.58 -8.10
CA PHE A 37 30.21 -33.46 -8.32
C PHE A 37 29.78 -32.27 -7.46
N ALA A 38 30.60 -31.96 -6.46
CA ALA A 38 30.47 -30.78 -5.63
C ALA A 38 31.02 -29.57 -6.39
N MET A 39 30.18 -28.55 -6.63
CA MET A 39 30.65 -27.20 -6.92
C MET A 39 30.24 -26.27 -5.78
N LYS A 40 31.26 -25.89 -5.00
CA LYS A 40 31.23 -24.78 -4.05
C LYS A 40 30.89 -23.49 -4.80
N ARG A 41 29.79 -22.81 -4.44
CA ARG A 41 29.65 -21.37 -4.62
C ARG A 41 29.14 -20.74 -3.34
N LYS A 42 30.03 -19.98 -2.70
CA LYS A 42 29.77 -19.11 -1.55
C LYS A 42 28.77 -18.03 -1.96
N ALA A 43 27.63 -17.96 -1.27
CA ALA A 43 26.80 -16.77 -1.17
C ALA A 43 26.88 -16.31 0.30
N VAL A 44 27.64 -15.25 0.54
CA VAL A 44 27.73 -14.57 1.84
C VAL A 44 27.19 -13.17 1.59
N TRP A 45 26.13 -12.76 2.30
CA TRP A 45 25.93 -11.41 2.85
C TRP A 45 24.80 -11.44 3.91
N TYR A 46 25.24 -11.59 5.16
CA TYR A 46 24.78 -11.01 6.43
C TYR A 46 23.27 -10.75 6.71
N GLU A 47 22.67 -11.63 7.53
CA GLU A 47 21.68 -11.27 8.55
C GLU A 47 22.43 -11.05 9.89
N ARG A 48 22.21 -9.92 10.58
CA ARG A 48 22.67 -9.71 11.97
C ARG A 48 21.49 -9.91 12.91
N GLU A 49 21.59 -10.94 13.75
CA GLU A 49 20.80 -11.07 14.98
C GLU A 49 21.36 -10.16 16.10
N PRO A 50 20.51 -9.60 16.98
CA PRO A 50 20.98 -8.85 18.14
C PRO A 50 21.28 -9.82 19.30
N LYS A 51 22.50 -9.74 19.84
CA LYS A 51 22.87 -10.42 21.10
C LYS A 51 22.60 -9.49 22.29
N ASN A 52 21.79 -9.97 23.22
CA ASN A 52 21.72 -9.46 24.59
C ASN A 52 22.73 -10.22 25.48
N ALA A 53 23.48 -9.51 26.32
CA ALA A 53 24.06 -10.04 27.55
C ALA A 53 24.32 -8.90 28.56
N LYS A 54 24.08 -9.20 29.83
CA LYS A 54 24.05 -8.30 31.00
C LYS A 54 25.37 -8.29 31.80
N ASN A 55 25.49 -7.28 32.67
CA ASN A 55 26.17 -7.21 34.00
C ASN A 55 27.56 -6.52 34.18
N ALA A 56 27.50 -5.27 34.68
CA ALA A 56 27.90 -4.76 36.02
C ALA A 56 29.34 -4.90 36.60
N LYS A 57 30.02 -3.76 36.87
CA LYS A 57 30.40 -3.17 38.20
C LYS A 57 31.70 -2.31 38.20
N LYS A 58 31.56 -1.04 38.65
CA LYS A 58 32.42 -0.08 39.41
C LYS A 58 33.96 -0.23 39.49
N ALA A 59 34.71 0.88 39.30
CA ALA A 59 35.43 1.63 40.36
C ALA A 59 36.13 2.94 39.89
N GLN A 60 35.87 4.03 40.64
CA GLN A 60 36.66 5.22 41.08
C GLN A 60 37.65 6.01 40.18
N SER A 61 37.47 7.35 40.26
CA SER A 61 38.15 8.56 39.74
C SER A 61 39.57 8.82 40.36
N PRO A 62 40.35 9.93 40.10
CA PRO A 62 39.95 11.28 39.59
C PRO A 62 40.96 12.13 38.73
N VAL A 63 40.50 13.34 38.33
CA VAL A 63 41.17 14.60 37.84
C VAL A 63 41.98 14.51 36.50
N THR A 64 42.00 15.45 35.53
CA THR A 64 41.97 16.93 35.51
C THR A 64 41.62 17.51 34.11
N THR A 65 41.05 18.73 34.14
CA THR A 65 41.20 19.89 33.21
C THR A 65 40.61 19.89 31.79
N ASP A 66 39.54 20.68 31.66
CA ASP A 66 39.25 21.72 30.67
C ASP A 66 39.63 21.50 29.20
N LYS A 67 38.62 21.15 28.39
CA LYS A 67 38.46 21.69 27.02
C LYS A 67 36.99 21.92 26.71
N LEU A 68 36.65 23.22 26.66
CA LEU A 68 35.64 23.86 25.80
C LEU A 68 34.67 22.90 25.12
N THR A 69 33.48 22.78 25.70
CA THR A 69 32.31 22.17 25.07
C THR A 69 31.93 22.98 23.84
N THR A 70 32.33 22.51 22.66
CA THR A 70 31.56 22.76 21.45
C THR A 70 30.20 22.13 21.66
N ASP A 71 29.18 22.97 21.83
CA ASP A 71 27.78 22.53 21.84
C ASP A 71 27.55 21.62 20.64
N LYS A 72 27.31 20.35 20.93
CA LYS A 72 26.70 19.44 19.98
C LYS A 72 25.34 20.05 19.69
N LEU A 73 25.21 20.72 18.55
CA LEU A 73 23.94 20.88 17.85
C LEU A 73 23.27 19.52 17.89
N THR A 74 22.34 19.36 18.82
CA THR A 74 21.45 18.22 18.90
C THR A 74 20.74 18.20 17.57
N THR A 75 21.03 17.20 16.75
CA THR A 75 20.19 16.89 15.61
C THR A 75 18.81 16.65 16.17
N ASP A 76 17.92 17.63 16.06
CA ASP A 76 16.53 17.51 16.48
C ASP A 76 15.99 16.23 15.86
N LYS A 77 15.72 15.25 16.71
CA LYS A 77 15.22 13.96 16.26
C LYS A 77 13.86 14.24 15.67
N LEU A 78 13.66 13.87 14.40
CA LEU A 78 12.35 14.01 13.76
C LEU A 78 11.29 13.33 14.63
N PRO A 79 10.14 13.99 14.84
CA PRO A 79 9.06 13.40 15.61
C PRO A 79 8.66 12.07 14.99
N GLU A 80 8.39 11.08 15.84
CA GLU A 80 7.86 9.80 15.40
C GLU A 80 6.45 10.00 14.85
N TYR A 81 5.99 9.15 13.94
CA TYR A 81 4.71 9.37 13.25
C TYR A 81 3.52 9.58 14.21
N HIS A 82 3.44 8.81 15.29
CA HIS A 82 2.40 8.94 16.33
C HIS A 82 2.44 10.27 17.10
N GLU A 83 3.58 10.97 17.09
CA GLU A 83 3.79 12.27 17.74
C GLU A 83 3.36 13.44 16.82
N THR A 84 2.87 13.16 15.60
CA THR A 84 2.35 14.20 14.71
C THR A 84 1.21 14.94 15.40
N PRO A 85 1.28 16.27 15.60
CA PRO A 85 0.26 17.00 16.35
C PRO A 85 -1.13 16.84 15.74
N SER A 86 -2.09 16.45 16.57
CA SER A 86 -3.48 16.33 16.13
C SER A 86 -4.15 17.68 15.94
N LYS A 87 -5.05 17.74 14.95
CA LYS A 87 -5.94 18.89 14.79
C LYS A 87 -6.97 18.92 15.90
N ARG A 88 -7.45 20.12 16.19
CA ARG A 88 -8.53 20.37 17.14
C ARG A 88 -9.70 21.02 16.41
N ASP A 89 -10.91 20.73 16.85
CA ASP A 89 -12.10 21.41 16.36
C ASP A 89 -12.25 22.81 16.97
N LYS A 90 -13.38 23.46 16.66
CA LYS A 90 -13.71 24.80 17.16
C LYS A 90 -13.85 24.87 18.69
N ASP A 91 -14.14 23.73 19.34
CA ASP A 91 -14.35 23.61 20.78
C ASP A 91 -13.06 23.19 21.50
N GLY A 92 -11.98 22.96 20.73
CA GLY A 92 -10.66 22.57 21.24
C GLY A 92 -10.47 21.06 21.38
N GLU A 93 -11.46 20.25 21.00
CA GLU A 93 -11.42 18.80 21.11
C GLU A 93 -10.58 18.16 19.99
N ILE A 94 -9.91 17.06 20.29
CA ILE A 94 -9.02 16.38 19.34
C ILE A 94 -9.85 15.68 18.25
N ILE A 95 -9.52 15.94 16.98
CA ILE A 95 -10.15 15.31 15.82
C ILE A 95 -9.34 14.06 15.43
N TRP A 96 -9.55 12.95 16.13
CA TRP A 96 -8.87 11.68 15.84
C TRP A 96 -9.73 10.47 16.23
N PRO A 97 -9.76 9.38 15.43
CA PRO A 97 -9.03 9.16 14.17
C PRO A 97 -9.63 9.87 12.96
N ALA A 98 -10.86 10.38 13.10
CA ALA A 98 -11.61 11.14 12.11
C ALA A 98 -12.61 12.04 12.85
N PRO A 99 -13.32 12.97 12.19
CA PRO A 99 -14.40 13.75 12.81
C PRO A 99 -15.44 12.87 13.51
N LYS A 100 -15.87 13.30 14.71
CA LYS A 100 -16.72 12.51 15.60
C LYS A 100 -18.08 12.16 14.98
N ASP A 101 -18.65 13.10 14.25
CA ASP A 101 -19.89 12.94 13.49
C ASP A 101 -19.75 11.88 12.38
N GLN A 102 -18.63 11.88 11.64
CA GLN A 102 -18.35 10.85 10.64
C GLN A 102 -18.18 9.47 11.27
N MET A 103 -17.48 9.39 12.41
CA MET A 103 -17.30 8.14 13.17
C MET A 103 -18.64 7.57 13.63
N GLU A 104 -19.53 8.41 14.19
CA GLU A 104 -20.88 7.98 14.59
C GLU A 104 -21.77 7.62 13.39
N ALA A 105 -21.71 8.38 12.30
CA ALA A 105 -22.43 8.06 11.08
C ALA A 105 -22.04 6.68 10.53
N ALA A 106 -20.74 6.36 10.51
CA ALA A 106 -20.24 5.05 10.11
C ALA A 106 -20.75 3.92 11.03
N ARG A 107 -20.71 4.13 12.36
CA ARG A 107 -21.25 3.16 13.33
C ARG A 107 -22.74 2.94 13.15
N ASN A 108 -23.52 4.00 12.94
CA ASN A 108 -24.96 3.92 12.71
C ASN A 108 -25.27 3.20 11.39
N PHE A 109 -24.53 3.49 10.32
CA PHE A 109 -24.66 2.79 9.05
C PHE A 109 -24.44 1.29 9.20
N ILE A 110 -23.42 0.87 9.97
CA ILE A 110 -23.15 -0.56 10.23
C ILE A 110 -24.30 -1.19 11.02
N ARG A 111 -24.81 -0.53 12.07
CA ARG A 111 -25.97 -1.03 12.83
C ARG A 111 -27.21 -1.19 11.95
N GLU A 112 -27.49 -0.22 11.08
CA GLU A 112 -28.60 -0.25 10.14
C GLU A 112 -28.44 -1.38 9.11
N CYS A 113 -27.22 -1.62 8.62
CA CYS A 113 -26.91 -2.74 7.73
C CYS A 113 -27.24 -4.09 8.37
N VAL A 114 -26.79 -4.29 9.61
CA VAL A 114 -27.05 -5.53 10.37
C VAL A 114 -28.55 -5.68 10.64
N ALA A 115 -29.22 -4.63 11.12
CA ALA A 115 -30.65 -4.65 11.43
C ALA A 115 -31.52 -4.91 10.19
N ALA A 116 -31.11 -4.41 9.02
CA ALA A 116 -31.84 -4.64 7.78
C ALA A 116 -31.74 -6.09 7.29
N SER A 117 -30.66 -6.80 7.62
CA SER A 117 -30.39 -8.19 7.20
C SER A 117 -30.60 -8.40 5.69
N LYS A 118 -29.89 -7.60 4.89
CA LYS A 118 -29.98 -7.59 3.42
C LYS A 118 -28.62 -7.86 2.75
N PRO A 119 -28.61 -8.24 1.46
CA PRO A 119 -27.37 -8.43 0.70
C PRO A 119 -26.42 -7.23 0.85
N THR A 120 -25.20 -7.53 1.26
CA THR A 120 -24.16 -6.57 1.62
C THR A 120 -22.90 -6.87 0.82
N LEU A 121 -22.35 -5.86 0.14
CA LEU A 121 -21.14 -5.97 -0.66
C LEU A 121 -20.00 -5.21 0.00
N ILE A 122 -18.88 -5.89 0.25
CA ILE A 122 -17.63 -5.29 0.74
C ILE A 122 -16.66 -5.14 -0.45
N ILE A 123 -16.11 -3.95 -0.62
CA ILE A 123 -15.23 -3.58 -1.71
C ILE A 123 -13.90 -3.04 -1.14
N PRO A 124 -12.99 -3.93 -0.70
CA PRO A 124 -11.69 -3.52 -0.21
C PRO A 124 -10.76 -3.10 -1.36
N ASP A 125 -9.81 -2.19 -1.11
CA ASP A 125 -8.67 -2.07 -2.03
C ASP A 125 -7.87 -3.38 -2.04
N LYS A 126 -7.18 -3.61 -3.15
CA LYS A 126 -6.43 -4.82 -3.48
C LYS A 126 -5.19 -5.07 -2.62
N ASP A 127 -4.80 -4.12 -1.78
CA ASP A 127 -3.62 -4.24 -0.94
C ASP A 127 -3.96 -4.65 0.50
N VAL A 128 -2.93 -4.81 1.34
CA VAL A 128 -3.17 -5.39 2.66
C VAL A 128 -3.99 -4.46 3.56
N ASP A 129 -3.92 -3.12 3.43
CA ASP A 129 -4.69 -2.22 4.29
C ASP A 129 -6.18 -2.27 3.93
N GLY A 130 -6.50 -2.20 2.63
CA GLY A 130 -7.84 -2.46 2.12
C GLY A 130 -8.37 -3.85 2.45
N LEU A 131 -7.62 -4.91 2.15
CA LEU A 131 -8.07 -6.29 2.39
C LEU A 131 -8.29 -6.56 3.89
N THR A 132 -7.42 -6.06 4.78
CA THR A 132 -7.65 -6.22 6.22
C THR A 132 -8.77 -5.34 6.73
N SER A 133 -8.99 -4.13 6.18
CA SER A 133 -10.19 -3.34 6.45
C SER A 133 -11.46 -4.13 6.15
N GLY A 134 -11.53 -4.76 4.98
CA GLY A 134 -12.64 -5.62 4.59
C GLY A 134 -12.82 -6.82 5.51
N ALA A 135 -11.74 -7.47 5.92
CA ALA A 135 -11.80 -8.61 6.82
C ALA A 135 -12.27 -8.21 8.23
N ILE A 136 -11.83 -7.05 8.74
CA ILE A 136 -12.28 -6.49 10.03
C ILE A 136 -13.79 -6.23 9.98
N LEU A 137 -14.25 -5.52 8.94
CA LEU A 137 -15.67 -5.21 8.78
C LEU A 137 -16.50 -6.49 8.64
N ARG A 138 -16.10 -7.43 7.78
CA ARG A 138 -16.79 -8.72 7.60
C ARG A 138 -16.95 -9.47 8.92
N LYS A 139 -15.87 -9.62 9.68
CA LYS A 139 -15.91 -10.31 10.98
C LYS A 139 -16.81 -9.57 11.97
N THR A 140 -16.80 -8.24 11.96
CA THR A 140 -17.67 -7.42 12.81
C THR A 140 -19.15 -7.60 12.46
N LEU A 141 -19.51 -7.56 11.17
CA LEU A 141 -20.89 -7.78 10.72
C LEU A 141 -21.41 -9.16 11.17
N ILE A 142 -20.58 -10.19 11.07
CA ILE A 142 -20.92 -11.55 11.52
C ILE A 142 -21.07 -11.61 13.05
N LEU A 143 -20.15 -10.99 13.80
CA LEU A 143 -20.26 -10.90 15.27
C LEU A 143 -21.54 -10.19 15.72
N MET A 144 -21.97 -9.18 14.98
CA MET A 144 -23.22 -8.46 15.23
C MET A 144 -24.48 -9.22 14.78
N GLY A 145 -24.34 -10.39 14.15
CA GLY A 145 -25.45 -11.28 13.80
C GLY A 145 -25.92 -11.21 12.35
N LEU A 146 -25.21 -10.53 11.44
CA LEU A 146 -25.51 -10.60 10.01
C LEU A 146 -25.13 -11.98 9.47
N ASP A 147 -26.06 -12.62 8.76
CA ASP A 147 -25.83 -13.93 8.13
C ASP A 147 -24.63 -13.85 7.15
N PRO A 148 -23.59 -14.68 7.31
CA PRO A 148 -22.45 -14.72 6.40
C PRO A 148 -22.82 -14.89 4.92
N GLU A 149 -23.93 -15.57 4.61
CA GLU A 149 -24.41 -15.79 3.23
C GLU A 149 -24.94 -14.49 2.57
N LEU A 150 -25.25 -13.46 3.37
CA LEU A 150 -25.63 -12.14 2.87
C LEU A 150 -24.42 -11.25 2.57
N ILE A 151 -23.20 -11.67 2.92
CA ILE A 151 -21.99 -10.85 2.78
C ILE A 151 -21.15 -11.35 1.61
N SER A 152 -21.15 -10.58 0.53
CA SER A 152 -20.26 -10.79 -0.60
C SER A 152 -19.09 -9.81 -0.57
N ALA A 153 -18.00 -10.16 -1.26
CA ALA A 153 -16.89 -9.25 -1.51
C ALA A 153 -16.60 -9.13 -3.00
N TYR A 154 -16.32 -7.91 -3.45
CA TYR A 154 -15.82 -7.64 -4.79
C TYR A 154 -14.43 -7.01 -4.69
N VAL A 155 -13.44 -7.70 -5.24
CA VAL A 155 -12.05 -7.21 -5.32
C VAL A 155 -11.74 -6.75 -6.74
N MET A 156 -11.07 -5.60 -6.86
CA MET A 156 -10.82 -4.96 -8.16
C MET A 156 -10.03 -5.86 -9.10
N LYS A 157 -10.47 -5.98 -10.35
CA LYS A 157 -9.73 -6.62 -11.44
C LYS A 157 -8.44 -5.86 -11.78
N LYS A 158 -7.50 -6.53 -12.45
CA LYS A 158 -6.20 -5.97 -12.82
C LYS A 158 -6.37 -4.72 -13.68
N GLY A 159 -5.83 -3.60 -13.23
CA GLY A 159 -5.83 -2.34 -13.98
C GLY A 159 -7.14 -1.55 -13.88
N LEU A 160 -8.15 -2.06 -13.19
CA LEU A 160 -9.38 -1.33 -12.90
C LEU A 160 -9.32 -0.66 -11.51
N ASN A 161 -10.20 0.31 -11.31
CA ASN A 161 -10.48 1.00 -10.06
C ASN A 161 -11.99 1.01 -9.79
N VAL A 162 -12.37 1.36 -8.55
CA VAL A 162 -13.78 1.35 -8.09
C VAL A 162 -14.68 2.30 -8.86
N HIS A 163 -14.12 3.32 -9.53
CA HIS A 163 -14.88 4.31 -10.29
C HIS A 163 -15.00 3.97 -11.78
N ASP A 164 -14.43 2.86 -12.24
CA ASP A 164 -14.56 2.42 -13.63
C ASP A 164 -15.95 1.84 -13.90
N GLU A 165 -16.48 2.11 -15.09
CA GLU A 165 -17.80 1.62 -15.53
C GLU A 165 -17.90 0.09 -15.57
N GLU A 166 -16.79 -0.61 -15.83
CA GLU A 166 -16.76 -2.07 -15.73
C GLU A 166 -16.90 -2.53 -14.28
N SER A 167 -16.14 -1.94 -13.37
CA SER A 167 -16.24 -2.24 -11.93
C SER A 167 -17.65 -1.97 -11.41
N ARG A 168 -18.27 -0.86 -11.83
CA ARG A 168 -19.65 -0.49 -11.49
C ARG A 168 -20.64 -1.60 -11.86
N ARG A 169 -20.59 -2.10 -13.10
CA ARG A 169 -21.46 -3.18 -13.59
C ARG A 169 -21.21 -4.51 -12.87
N ASP A 170 -19.96 -4.83 -12.60
CA ASP A 170 -19.61 -6.05 -11.87
C ASP A 170 -20.16 -6.00 -10.43
N MET A 171 -20.00 -4.86 -9.74
CA MET A 171 -20.53 -4.64 -8.39
C MET A 171 -22.06 -4.71 -8.36
N ALA A 172 -22.74 -4.13 -9.36
CA ALA A 172 -24.19 -4.18 -9.52
C ALA A 172 -24.73 -5.62 -9.62
N SER A 173 -23.96 -6.54 -10.21
CA SER A 173 -24.40 -7.94 -10.40
C SER A 173 -24.66 -8.69 -9.09
N TYR A 174 -24.08 -8.23 -7.98
CA TYR A 174 -24.31 -8.78 -6.63
C TYR A 174 -25.65 -8.34 -6.01
N LYS A 175 -26.34 -7.36 -6.63
CA LYS A 175 -27.61 -6.78 -6.15
C LYS A 175 -27.59 -6.35 -4.67
N PRO A 176 -26.56 -5.60 -4.21
CA PRO A 176 -26.44 -5.24 -2.81
C PRO A 176 -27.47 -4.18 -2.41
N SER A 177 -27.98 -4.27 -1.18
CA SER A 177 -28.68 -3.17 -0.52
C SER A 177 -27.73 -2.25 0.24
N PHE A 178 -26.61 -2.80 0.72
CA PHE A 178 -25.54 -2.08 1.41
C PHE A 178 -24.20 -2.33 0.74
N VAL A 179 -23.43 -1.27 0.57
CA VAL A 179 -22.12 -1.29 -0.07
C VAL A 179 -21.11 -0.61 0.84
N PHE A 180 -20.00 -1.28 1.11
CA PHE A 180 -18.88 -0.75 1.88
C PHE A 180 -17.65 -0.66 1.00
N VAL A 181 -17.14 0.55 0.77
CA VAL A 181 -15.90 0.79 0.03
C VAL A 181 -14.80 1.11 1.03
N LEU A 182 -13.70 0.35 1.00
CA LEU A 182 -12.67 0.42 2.03
C LEU A 182 -11.29 0.65 1.40
N ASP A 183 -10.55 1.62 1.95
CA ASP A 183 -9.20 2.00 1.51
C ASP A 183 -9.11 2.52 0.07
N GLN A 184 -10.24 3.01 -0.42
CA GLN A 184 -10.39 3.67 -1.72
C GLN A 184 -11.73 4.41 -1.74
N GLY A 185 -12.03 5.05 -2.86
CA GLY A 185 -13.33 5.68 -3.07
C GLY A 185 -13.38 7.16 -2.71
N SER A 186 -12.35 7.74 -2.09
CA SER A 186 -12.25 9.19 -1.87
C SER A 186 -11.94 9.96 -3.16
N ARG A 187 -12.91 9.96 -4.08
CA ARG A 187 -12.93 10.72 -5.32
C ARG A 187 -14.38 11.02 -5.70
N GLU A 188 -14.62 12.26 -6.13
CA GLU A 188 -15.90 12.66 -6.72
C GLU A 188 -16.25 11.74 -7.89
N SER A 189 -17.41 11.11 -7.82
CA SER A 189 -17.89 10.17 -8.85
C SER A 189 -19.41 9.97 -8.76
N PRO A 190 -20.05 9.35 -9.76
CA PRO A 190 -21.43 8.89 -9.64
C PRO A 190 -21.62 7.94 -8.42
N PRO A 191 -22.87 7.61 -8.04
CA PRO A 191 -23.15 6.63 -6.97
C PRO A 191 -22.36 5.34 -7.19
N VAL A 192 -22.02 4.52 -6.18
CA VAL A 192 -21.09 3.38 -6.38
C VAL A 192 -21.58 2.36 -7.41
N ILE A 193 -22.89 2.12 -7.45
CA ILE A 193 -23.60 1.36 -8.50
C ILE A 193 -24.83 2.13 -8.96
N ASP A 194 -25.41 1.76 -10.10
CA ASP A 194 -26.56 2.47 -10.68
C ASP A 194 -27.89 2.12 -9.97
N GLU A 195 -28.00 0.90 -9.46
CA GLU A 195 -29.18 0.44 -8.72
C GLU A 195 -29.28 1.11 -7.34
N PRO A 196 -30.50 1.26 -6.79
CA PRO A 196 -30.69 1.80 -5.45
C PRO A 196 -29.93 1.00 -4.39
N HIS A 197 -29.03 1.67 -3.67
CA HIS A 197 -28.22 1.10 -2.61
C HIS A 197 -27.89 2.18 -1.58
N ARG A 198 -27.36 1.74 -0.44
CA ARG A 198 -26.67 2.62 0.52
C ARG A 198 -25.19 2.34 0.47
N ALA A 199 -24.37 3.39 0.44
CA ALA A 199 -22.91 3.27 0.41
C ALA A 199 -22.26 3.93 1.63
N LEU A 200 -21.25 3.26 2.19
CA LEU A 200 -20.31 3.82 3.16
C LEU A 200 -18.87 3.71 2.61
N VAL A 201 -18.16 4.83 2.56
CA VAL A 201 -16.74 4.91 2.25
C VAL A 201 -15.92 5.07 3.54
N ILE A 202 -14.94 4.19 3.77
CA ILE A 202 -13.97 4.30 4.88
C ILE A 202 -12.58 4.36 4.25
N ASP A 203 -11.91 5.50 4.35
CA ASP A 203 -10.67 5.74 3.61
C ASP A 203 -9.75 6.74 4.34
N HIS A 204 -8.50 6.81 3.93
CA HIS A 204 -7.47 7.68 4.50
C HIS A 204 -6.66 8.44 3.42
N HIS A 205 -6.91 8.17 2.15
CA HIS A 205 -6.29 8.89 1.04
C HIS A 205 -6.69 10.38 1.03
N TYR A 206 -5.82 11.23 0.49
CA TYR A 206 -6.11 12.66 0.39
C TYR A 206 -7.37 12.93 -0.44
N ALA A 207 -8.32 13.63 0.17
CA ALA A 207 -9.57 14.06 -0.43
C ALA A 207 -10.07 15.38 0.18
N GLU A 208 -10.76 16.16 -0.64
CA GLU A 208 -11.60 17.27 -0.21
C GLU A 208 -12.99 16.77 0.20
N GLU A 209 -13.79 17.62 0.85
CA GLU A 209 -15.13 17.24 1.36
C GLU A 209 -16.08 16.72 0.27
N LYS A 210 -15.91 17.19 -0.97
CA LYS A 210 -16.71 16.76 -2.13
C LYS A 210 -16.16 15.52 -2.84
N ASP A 211 -14.97 15.04 -2.48
CA ASP A 211 -14.29 13.96 -3.18
C ASP A 211 -14.81 12.59 -2.73
N HIS A 212 -16.09 12.32 -2.95
CA HIS A 212 -16.73 11.03 -2.61
C HIS A 212 -17.80 10.64 -3.64
N PRO A 213 -18.17 9.35 -3.76
CA PRO A 213 -19.24 8.92 -4.63
C PRO A 213 -20.55 9.58 -4.21
N LYS A 214 -21.33 10.02 -5.19
CA LYS A 214 -22.61 10.67 -4.93
C LYS A 214 -23.50 9.80 -4.03
N ASP A 215 -24.18 10.45 -3.09
CA ASP A 215 -25.12 9.83 -2.13
C ASP A 215 -24.48 8.83 -1.13
N ALA A 216 -23.14 8.70 -1.11
CA ALA A 216 -22.44 7.88 -0.12
C ALA A 216 -22.27 8.61 1.22
N THR A 217 -22.45 7.87 2.31
CA THR A 217 -21.89 8.26 3.62
C THR A 217 -20.38 8.03 3.57
N PHE A 218 -19.58 8.85 4.26
CA PHE A 218 -18.14 8.65 4.31
C PHE A 218 -17.56 8.98 5.68
N VAL A 219 -16.42 8.36 5.97
CA VAL A 219 -15.55 8.70 7.09
C VAL A 219 -14.11 8.67 6.60
N THR A 220 -13.36 9.75 6.84
CA THR A 220 -11.98 9.87 6.38
C THR A 220 -11.01 10.34 7.45
N ALA A 221 -9.87 9.66 7.52
CA ALA A 221 -8.76 10.04 8.41
C ALA A 221 -7.78 11.03 7.77
N CYS A 222 -7.92 11.34 6.48
CA CYS A 222 -6.89 12.07 5.70
C CYS A 222 -6.52 13.44 6.27
N ASN A 223 -7.45 14.06 7.01
CA ASN A 223 -7.30 15.37 7.62
C ASN A 223 -7.09 15.33 9.14
N SER A 224 -6.91 14.15 9.74
CA SER A 224 -6.82 13.89 11.19
C SER A 224 -5.45 13.32 11.57
N PRO A 225 -4.40 14.15 11.68
CA PRO A 225 -3.07 13.69 12.09
C PRO A 225 -3.04 13.14 13.54
N PRO A 226 -2.20 12.14 13.85
CA PRO A 226 -1.52 11.27 12.89
C PRO A 226 -2.55 10.46 12.09
N VAL A 227 -2.41 10.47 10.75
CA VAL A 227 -3.42 9.88 9.86
C VAL A 227 -3.48 8.38 10.12
N ALA A 228 -4.64 7.91 10.57
CA ALA A 228 -4.93 6.49 10.71
C ALA A 228 -5.06 5.85 9.33
N THR A 229 -4.50 4.65 9.14
CA THR A 229 -4.74 3.87 7.91
C THR A 229 -6.18 3.39 7.88
N SER A 230 -6.67 2.97 6.72
CA SER A 230 -8.06 2.51 6.56
C SER A 230 -8.37 1.32 7.47
N SER A 231 -7.42 0.39 7.68
CA SER A 231 -7.65 -0.74 8.58
C SER A 231 -7.70 -0.34 10.04
N LEU A 232 -6.92 0.67 10.45
CA LEU A 232 -6.98 1.23 11.80
C LEU A 232 -8.28 2.01 12.01
N LEU A 233 -8.68 2.84 11.05
CA LEU A 233 -9.94 3.57 11.08
C LEU A 233 -11.12 2.61 11.18
N THR A 234 -11.16 1.60 10.31
CA THR A 234 -12.18 0.54 10.32
C THR A 234 -12.20 -0.21 11.65
N TYR A 235 -11.02 -0.58 12.18
CA TYR A 235 -10.89 -1.24 13.48
C TYR A 235 -11.47 -0.39 14.62
N LEU A 236 -11.16 0.90 14.67
CA LEU A 236 -11.65 1.79 15.73
C LEU A 236 -13.16 2.01 15.65
N ILE A 237 -13.72 2.09 14.44
CA ILE A 237 -15.18 2.12 14.24
C ILE A 237 -15.82 0.83 14.78
N CYS A 238 -15.29 -0.32 14.35
CA CYS A 238 -15.86 -1.64 14.64
C CYS A 238 -15.68 -2.09 16.09
N ARG A 239 -14.56 -1.75 16.72
CA ARG A 239 -14.24 -2.15 18.11
C ARG A 239 -15.32 -1.71 19.09
N ASP A 240 -15.90 -0.54 18.87
CA ASP A 240 -16.93 0.01 19.75
C ASP A 240 -18.34 -0.52 19.43
N LEU A 241 -18.48 -1.42 18.44
CA LEU A 241 -19.74 -2.05 18.06
C LEU A 241 -19.94 -3.44 18.68
N HIS A 242 -18.86 -4.18 18.99
CA HIS A 242 -18.95 -5.51 19.57
C HIS A 242 -17.69 -5.87 20.38
N PRO A 243 -17.80 -6.43 21.61
CA PRO A 243 -16.65 -6.69 22.50
C PRO A 243 -15.58 -7.61 21.90
N ASP A 244 -15.99 -8.62 21.13
CA ASP A 244 -15.05 -9.61 20.56
C ASP A 244 -14.23 -9.11 19.36
N VAL A 245 -14.49 -7.89 18.87
CA VAL A 245 -13.76 -7.32 17.74
C VAL A 245 -12.28 -7.15 18.08
N GLU A 246 -11.95 -6.72 19.30
CA GLU A 246 -10.57 -6.52 19.70
C GLU A 246 -9.76 -7.83 19.61
N GLU A 247 -10.25 -8.91 20.24
CA GLU A 247 -9.57 -10.19 20.21
C GLU A 247 -9.47 -10.76 18.79
N THR A 248 -10.54 -10.61 18.00
CA THR A 248 -10.66 -11.22 16.68
C THR A 248 -9.86 -10.47 15.60
N CYS A 249 -9.75 -9.14 15.72
CA CYS A 249 -9.34 -8.26 14.63
C CYS A 249 -8.06 -7.45 14.87
N ASN A 250 -7.51 -7.42 16.09
CA ASN A 250 -6.31 -6.61 16.39
C ASN A 250 -5.11 -6.92 15.46
N TRP A 251 -4.91 -8.18 15.08
CA TRP A 251 -3.82 -8.60 14.20
C TRP A 251 -4.05 -8.17 12.74
N LEU A 252 -5.32 -8.11 12.30
CA LEU A 252 -5.69 -7.57 10.98
C LEU A 252 -5.42 -6.06 10.91
N CYS A 253 -5.79 -5.33 11.96
CA CYS A 253 -5.47 -3.91 12.08
C CYS A 253 -3.95 -3.69 12.02
N ALA A 254 -3.18 -4.44 12.81
CA ALA A 254 -1.72 -4.31 12.79
C ALA A 254 -1.11 -4.66 11.43
N MET A 255 -1.67 -5.62 10.70
CA MET A 255 -1.23 -5.95 9.34
C MET A 255 -1.45 -4.79 8.37
N GLY A 256 -2.63 -4.17 8.36
CA GLY A 256 -2.90 -3.05 7.45
C GLY A 256 -2.02 -1.84 7.78
N VAL A 257 -1.92 -1.46 9.06
CA VAL A 257 -1.01 -0.39 9.52
C VAL A 257 0.44 -0.64 9.11
N HIS A 258 0.94 -1.87 9.27
CA HIS A 258 2.31 -2.21 8.85
C HIS A 258 2.47 -2.28 7.33
N GLY A 259 1.40 -2.56 6.59
CA GLY A 259 1.37 -2.55 5.14
C GLY A 259 1.60 -1.16 4.56
N ASP A 260 0.93 -0.18 5.16
CA ASP A 260 0.87 1.17 4.63
C ASP A 260 1.95 2.10 5.23
N LEU A 261 2.03 2.19 6.58
CA LEU A 261 3.02 3.02 7.27
C LEU A 261 4.38 2.33 7.48
N GLY A 262 4.45 1.03 7.20
CA GLY A 262 5.63 0.22 7.41
C GLY A 262 5.81 -0.27 8.85
N ASN A 263 6.74 -1.19 9.04
CA ASN A 263 6.93 -1.90 10.30
C ASN A 263 7.74 -1.15 11.36
N ALA A 264 8.22 0.06 11.07
CA ALA A 264 8.99 0.88 12.01
C ALA A 264 8.10 1.70 12.95
N ILE A 265 6.78 1.72 12.69
CA ILE A 265 5.81 2.43 13.50
C ILE A 265 5.88 2.00 14.98
N LYS A 266 5.69 2.98 15.88
CA LYS A 266 5.52 2.74 17.31
C LYS A 266 4.04 2.68 17.63
N TRP A 267 3.65 1.67 18.38
CA TRP A 267 2.29 1.46 18.87
C TRP A 267 2.12 2.15 20.22
N GLU A 268 2.14 3.48 20.17
CA GLU A 268 1.98 4.39 21.29
C GLU A 268 0.80 5.35 20.99
N PRO A 269 0.22 6.02 22.00
CA PRO A 269 -0.91 6.92 21.80
C PRO A 269 -0.66 7.94 20.66
N PRO A 270 -1.67 8.21 19.81
CA PRO A 270 -3.07 7.79 19.95
C PRO A 270 -3.38 6.37 19.46
N PHE A 271 -2.40 5.62 18.94
CA PHE A 271 -2.64 4.26 18.48
C PHE A 271 -3.00 3.29 19.62
N PRO A 272 -3.79 2.23 19.33
CA PRO A 272 -4.12 1.20 20.32
C PRO A 272 -2.89 0.52 20.93
N ASP A 273 -2.97 0.13 22.21
CA ASP A 273 -1.93 -0.69 22.84
C ASP A 273 -2.05 -2.16 22.37
N PHE A 274 -1.17 -2.55 21.47
CA PHE A 274 -1.10 -3.91 20.94
C PHE A 274 0.00 -4.78 21.56
N LYS A 275 0.53 -4.44 22.75
CA LYS A 275 1.56 -5.26 23.43
C LYS A 275 1.15 -6.71 23.60
N ALA A 276 -0.08 -6.98 24.03
CA ALA A 276 -0.60 -8.34 24.21
C ALA A 276 -0.69 -9.10 22.86
N MET A 277 -1.19 -8.43 21.82
CA MET A 277 -1.27 -8.98 20.46
C MET A 277 0.13 -9.34 19.92
N PHE A 278 1.10 -8.43 20.04
CA PHE A 278 2.47 -8.70 19.60
C PHE A 278 3.19 -9.76 20.44
N LYS A 279 2.81 -9.96 21.70
CA LYS A 279 3.25 -11.12 22.49
C LYS A 279 2.70 -12.44 21.91
N LYS A 280 1.45 -12.44 21.44
CA LYS A 280 0.77 -13.61 20.84
C LYS A 280 1.28 -13.95 19.43
N TYR A 281 1.32 -12.98 18.53
CA TYR A 281 1.58 -13.22 17.10
C TYR A 281 2.97 -12.80 16.61
N THR A 282 3.72 -12.07 17.42
CA THR A 282 5.04 -11.48 17.11
C THR A 282 5.02 -10.46 15.97
N LYS A 283 5.86 -9.43 16.09
CA LYS A 283 6.06 -8.43 15.03
C LYS A 283 6.53 -9.06 13.70
N LYS A 284 7.37 -10.10 13.78
CA LYS A 284 7.85 -10.85 12.61
C LYS A 284 6.73 -11.62 11.90
N GLY A 285 5.81 -12.23 12.66
CA GLY A 285 4.65 -12.94 12.12
C GLY A 285 3.73 -12.00 11.32
N ILE A 286 3.36 -10.87 11.93
CA ILE A 286 2.55 -9.81 11.29
C ILE A 286 3.22 -9.30 10.00
N ASN A 287 4.51 -8.90 10.08
CA ASN A 287 5.26 -8.41 8.92
C ASN A 287 5.38 -9.44 7.80
N SER A 288 5.49 -10.72 8.15
CA SER A 288 5.56 -11.79 7.16
C SER A 288 4.22 -11.89 6.45
N ALA A 289 3.10 -12.03 7.18
CA ALA A 289 1.75 -12.12 6.63
C ALA A 289 1.41 -10.96 5.68
N VAL A 290 1.80 -9.73 6.01
CA VAL A 290 1.68 -8.56 5.12
C VAL A 290 2.26 -8.81 3.72
N SER A 291 3.44 -9.43 3.65
CA SER A 291 4.09 -9.71 2.37
C SER A 291 3.48 -10.88 1.60
N PHE A 292 2.78 -11.80 2.27
CA PHE A 292 2.03 -12.89 1.62
C PHE A 292 0.72 -12.36 1.02
N ILE A 293 -0.06 -11.59 1.78
CA ILE A 293 -1.33 -11.00 1.29
C ILE A 293 -1.09 -10.06 0.11
N ASN A 294 -0.02 -9.26 0.14
CA ASN A 294 0.31 -8.38 -0.97
C ASN A 294 0.89 -9.11 -2.20
N ALA A 295 1.26 -10.38 -2.11
CA ALA A 295 1.96 -11.03 -3.22
C ALA A 295 1.06 -11.25 -4.44
N PRO A 296 -0.18 -11.76 -4.32
CA PRO A 296 -1.03 -12.04 -5.48
C PRO A 296 -1.37 -10.82 -6.33
N ARG A 297 -1.62 -9.64 -5.74
CA ARG A 297 -1.83 -8.39 -6.52
C ARG A 297 -0.60 -7.98 -7.33
N ARG A 298 0.59 -8.48 -6.96
CA ARG A 298 1.88 -8.13 -7.58
C ARG A 298 2.32 -9.14 -8.64
N THR A 299 1.74 -10.33 -8.71
CA THR A 299 2.06 -11.31 -9.76
C THR A 299 1.60 -10.82 -11.13
N ALA A 300 2.06 -11.47 -12.20
CA ALA A 300 1.53 -11.21 -13.53
C ALA A 300 0.04 -11.62 -13.63
N ALA A 301 -0.33 -12.73 -12.98
CA ALA A 301 -1.68 -13.30 -12.97
C ALA A 301 -2.70 -12.45 -12.20
N TYR A 302 -2.26 -11.71 -11.17
CA TYR A 302 -3.11 -10.81 -10.37
C TYR A 302 -4.27 -11.56 -9.69
N ASP A 303 -3.96 -12.36 -8.68
CA ASP A 303 -4.96 -13.18 -7.95
C ASP A 303 -5.37 -12.56 -6.60
N VAL A 304 -5.93 -11.36 -6.65
CA VAL A 304 -6.48 -10.71 -5.44
C VAL A 304 -7.66 -11.50 -4.83
N PRO A 305 -8.57 -12.12 -5.61
CA PRO A 305 -9.60 -12.99 -5.04
C PRO A 305 -9.03 -14.10 -4.15
N GLY A 306 -7.97 -14.79 -4.58
CA GLY A 306 -7.31 -15.81 -3.76
C GLY A 306 -6.71 -15.25 -2.47
N ALA A 307 -6.19 -14.02 -2.49
CA ALA A 307 -5.72 -13.35 -1.27
C ALA A 307 -6.86 -13.01 -0.30
N TRP A 308 -8.00 -12.54 -0.83
CA TRP A 308 -9.19 -12.26 -0.02
C TRP A 308 -9.75 -13.51 0.62
N GLU A 309 -9.96 -14.60 -0.13
CA GLU A 309 -10.47 -15.85 0.41
C GLU A 309 -9.56 -16.42 1.51
N ALA A 310 -8.25 -16.40 1.29
CA ALA A 310 -7.27 -16.82 2.30
C ALA A 310 -7.33 -15.95 3.56
N LEU A 311 -7.53 -14.63 3.43
CA LEU A 311 -7.63 -13.71 4.56
C LEU A 311 -8.95 -13.84 5.32
N ALA A 312 -10.08 -13.99 4.60
CA ALA A 312 -11.40 -14.14 5.17
C ALA A 312 -11.53 -15.44 5.99
N ALA A 313 -10.89 -16.52 5.52
CA ALA A 313 -10.85 -17.81 6.21
C ALA A 313 -9.85 -17.87 7.38
N ALA A 314 -8.90 -16.93 7.47
CA ALA A 314 -7.87 -16.96 8.48
C ALA A 314 -8.37 -16.52 9.87
N SER A 315 -7.85 -17.19 10.90
CA SER A 315 -8.08 -16.86 12.30
C SER A 315 -6.81 -16.31 12.96
N ALA A 316 -5.65 -16.50 12.34
CA ALA A 316 -4.38 -15.95 12.78
C ALA A 316 -3.40 -15.69 11.61
N PRO A 317 -2.36 -14.86 11.80
CA PRO A 317 -1.34 -14.61 10.78
C PRO A 317 -0.63 -15.87 10.26
N ILE A 318 -0.56 -16.93 11.07
CA ILE A 318 0.08 -18.20 10.67
C ILE A 318 -0.68 -18.92 9.56
N ASP A 319 -2.00 -18.75 9.47
CA ASP A 319 -2.83 -19.39 8.45
C ASP A 319 -2.49 -18.82 7.07
N ILE A 320 -2.25 -17.51 7.00
CA ILE A 320 -1.78 -16.80 5.81
C ILE A 320 -0.44 -17.36 5.33
N MET A 321 0.49 -17.59 6.26
CA MET A 321 1.83 -18.07 5.93
C MET A 321 1.87 -19.55 5.54
N LYS A 322 0.83 -20.33 5.90
CA LYS A 322 0.67 -21.73 5.51
C LYS A 322 -0.06 -21.91 4.18
N ASN A 323 -0.71 -20.87 3.66
CA ASN A 323 -1.43 -20.96 2.40
C ASN A 323 -0.43 -21.14 1.22
N GLU A 324 -0.57 -22.25 0.50
CA GLU A 324 0.36 -22.64 -0.58
C GLU A 324 0.33 -21.67 -1.76
N SER A 325 -0.85 -21.16 -2.13
CA SER A 325 -1.00 -20.20 -3.24
C SER A 325 -0.30 -18.88 -2.93
N LEU A 326 -0.43 -18.38 -1.69
CA LEU A 326 0.26 -17.17 -1.25
C LEU A 326 1.78 -17.37 -1.18
N CYS A 327 2.22 -18.56 -0.74
CA CYS A 327 3.64 -18.94 -0.79
C CYS A 327 4.21 -18.87 -2.22
N ALA A 328 3.49 -19.45 -3.18
CA ALA A 328 3.89 -19.48 -4.58
C ALA A 328 3.96 -18.06 -5.17
N ALA A 329 2.90 -17.27 -4.99
CA ALA A 329 2.85 -15.88 -5.45
C ALA A 329 4.00 -15.05 -4.86
N ARG A 330 4.28 -15.20 -3.57
CA ARG A 330 5.37 -14.47 -2.90
C ARG A 330 6.74 -14.87 -3.44
N LYS A 331 6.96 -16.15 -3.73
CA LYS A 331 8.21 -16.63 -4.35
C LYS A 331 8.41 -16.01 -5.74
N GLU A 332 7.37 -16.05 -6.57
CA GLU A 332 7.34 -15.51 -7.93
C GLU A 332 7.67 -14.00 -7.93
N VAL A 333 6.98 -13.22 -7.10
CA VAL A 333 7.23 -11.78 -6.94
C VAL A 333 8.65 -11.49 -6.49
N ASN A 334 9.19 -12.27 -5.54
CA ASN A 334 10.56 -12.09 -5.07
C ASN A 334 11.60 -12.37 -6.15
N GLU A 335 11.39 -13.39 -6.98
CA GLU A 335 12.24 -13.69 -8.12
C GLU A 335 12.22 -12.55 -9.14
N GLU A 336 11.04 -12.01 -9.46
CA GLU A 336 10.91 -10.91 -10.40
C GLU A 336 11.54 -9.60 -9.88
N VAL A 337 11.35 -9.29 -8.59
CA VAL A 337 12.02 -8.15 -7.94
C VAL A 337 13.54 -8.30 -8.03
N ARG A 338 14.11 -9.50 -7.81
CA ARG A 338 15.57 -9.71 -7.88
C ARG A 338 16.12 -9.40 -9.28
N LYS A 339 15.40 -9.75 -10.34
CA LYS A 339 15.82 -9.46 -11.73
C LYS A 339 15.93 -7.96 -11.99
N HIS A 340 15.06 -7.16 -11.36
CA HIS A 340 14.94 -5.73 -11.64
C HIS A 340 15.56 -4.82 -10.56
N ALA A 341 15.92 -5.35 -9.40
CA ALA A 341 16.40 -4.56 -8.25
C ALA A 341 17.73 -3.83 -8.51
N ARG A 342 18.50 -4.22 -9.53
CA ARG A 342 19.81 -3.65 -9.87
C ARG A 342 19.78 -2.70 -11.06
N VAL A 343 18.61 -2.40 -11.62
CA VAL A 343 18.50 -1.44 -12.71
C VAL A 343 18.96 -0.06 -12.21
N PRO A 344 19.99 0.55 -12.84
CA PRO A 344 20.58 1.78 -12.32
C PRO A 344 19.62 2.98 -12.45
N PRO A 345 19.60 3.90 -11.49
CA PRO A 345 18.82 5.13 -11.59
C PRO A 345 19.47 6.14 -12.56
N ARG A 346 18.62 6.90 -13.25
CA ARG A 346 19.00 8.12 -13.99
C ARG A 346 18.54 9.34 -13.20
N LEU A 347 19.44 10.28 -12.93
CA LEU A 347 19.10 11.51 -12.22
C LEU A 347 18.57 12.59 -13.15
N SER A 348 17.56 13.34 -12.71
CA SER A 348 17.09 14.58 -13.36
C SER A 348 18.22 15.60 -13.46
N LEU A 349 18.06 16.60 -14.31
CA LEU A 349 19.11 17.62 -14.55
C LEU A 349 19.58 18.34 -13.28
N ASP A 350 18.67 18.61 -12.35
CA ASP A 350 18.94 19.23 -11.06
C ASP A 350 19.35 18.22 -9.96
N GLY A 351 19.28 16.92 -10.26
CA GLY A 351 19.58 15.83 -9.33
C GLY A 351 18.53 15.60 -8.25
N ARG A 352 17.35 16.25 -8.31
CA ARG A 352 16.28 16.10 -7.31
C ARG A 352 15.48 14.81 -7.48
N ILE A 353 15.40 14.27 -8.69
CA ILE A 353 14.60 13.07 -9.00
C ILE A 353 15.49 11.97 -9.56
N ALA A 354 15.49 10.80 -8.93
CA ALA A 354 16.08 9.58 -9.46
C ALA A 354 15.01 8.74 -10.14
N VAL A 355 15.17 8.45 -11.42
CA VAL A 355 14.24 7.64 -12.22
C VAL A 355 14.84 6.28 -12.54
N ILE A 356 14.16 5.22 -12.15
CA ILE A 356 14.47 3.83 -12.50
C ILE A 356 13.40 3.34 -13.46
N ARG A 357 13.79 2.78 -14.61
CA ARG A 357 12.84 2.26 -15.62
C ARG A 357 12.92 0.75 -15.69
N ILE A 358 11.79 0.08 -15.51
CA ILE A 358 11.66 -1.38 -15.60
C ILE A 358 10.59 -1.75 -16.62
N LYS A 359 10.63 -3.01 -17.08
CA LYS A 359 9.60 -3.60 -17.94
C LYS A 359 9.27 -4.99 -17.42
N SER A 360 8.17 -5.09 -16.68
CA SER A 360 7.72 -6.35 -16.07
C SER A 360 6.20 -6.39 -16.02
N GLN A 361 5.61 -7.57 -16.24
CA GLN A 361 4.16 -7.78 -16.09
C GLN A 361 3.67 -7.76 -14.64
N TYR A 362 4.60 -7.63 -13.69
CA TYR A 362 4.38 -7.66 -12.25
C TYR A 362 4.28 -6.25 -11.66
N GLN A 363 3.51 -6.08 -10.58
CA GLN A 363 3.36 -4.81 -9.88
C GLN A 363 4.49 -4.55 -8.86
N ILE A 364 5.74 -4.62 -9.33
CA ILE A 364 6.94 -4.60 -8.47
C ILE A 364 7.62 -3.23 -8.35
N HIS A 365 7.21 -2.24 -9.14
CA HIS A 365 7.82 -0.91 -9.16
C HIS A 365 7.77 -0.22 -7.79
N GLN A 366 6.69 -0.39 -7.02
CA GLN A 366 6.57 0.13 -5.66
C GLN A 366 7.60 -0.50 -4.70
N VAL A 367 7.83 -1.81 -4.80
CA VAL A 367 8.81 -2.53 -3.95
C VAL A 367 10.22 -2.08 -4.29
N ILE A 368 10.51 -1.91 -5.57
CA ILE A 368 11.81 -1.41 -6.05
C ILE A 368 12.02 0.05 -5.63
N ALA A 369 10.97 0.89 -5.66
CA ALA A 369 11.03 2.28 -5.24
C ALA A 369 11.39 2.38 -3.75
N THR A 370 10.74 1.59 -2.89
CA THR A 370 11.05 1.54 -1.46
C THR A 370 12.50 1.09 -1.20
N ARG A 371 13.00 0.08 -1.92
CA ARG A 371 14.40 -0.37 -1.79
C ARG A 371 15.40 0.73 -2.17
N TRP A 372 15.20 1.37 -3.32
CA TRP A 372 16.08 2.45 -3.76
C TRP A 372 15.97 3.68 -2.85
N ALA A 373 14.78 4.04 -2.36
CA ALA A 373 14.61 5.13 -1.40
C ALA A 373 15.36 4.89 -0.07
N GLY A 374 15.53 3.64 0.34
CA GLY A 374 16.35 3.28 1.51
C GLY A 374 17.87 3.32 1.25
N HIS A 375 18.30 3.21 -0.01
CA HIS A 375 19.71 3.08 -0.40
C HIS A 375 20.31 4.36 -0.99
N LEU A 376 19.59 5.04 -1.90
CA LEU A 376 20.08 6.25 -2.58
C LEU A 376 20.24 7.40 -1.59
N THR A 377 21.41 8.04 -1.68
CA THR A 377 21.78 9.16 -0.83
C THR A 377 22.40 10.25 -1.68
N SER A 378 21.83 11.45 -1.61
CA SER A 378 22.38 12.67 -2.22
C SER A 378 21.74 13.88 -1.51
N PRO A 379 22.49 14.97 -1.30
CA PRO A 379 21.96 16.17 -0.64
C PRO A 379 20.85 16.85 -1.45
N LYS A 380 20.79 16.62 -2.77
CA LYS A 380 19.76 17.20 -3.65
C LYS A 380 18.54 16.29 -3.84
N LEU A 381 18.71 14.97 -3.68
CA LEU A 381 17.69 14.00 -4.02
C LEU A 381 16.45 14.14 -3.12
N GLU A 382 15.27 14.15 -3.73
CA GLU A 382 13.97 14.32 -3.06
C GLU A 382 12.97 13.24 -3.46
N VAL A 383 13.08 12.71 -4.68
CA VAL A 383 12.13 11.72 -5.20
C VAL A 383 12.89 10.57 -5.84
N VAL A 384 12.53 9.35 -5.44
CA VAL A 384 12.89 8.12 -6.15
C VAL A 384 11.65 7.65 -6.89
N LEU A 385 11.67 7.73 -8.22
CA LEU A 385 10.60 7.31 -9.13
C LEU A 385 11.00 5.99 -9.80
N VAL A 386 10.12 4.99 -9.75
CA VAL A 386 10.28 3.73 -10.49
C VAL A 386 9.12 3.58 -11.45
N ALA A 387 9.41 3.53 -12.75
CA ALA A 387 8.44 3.41 -13.83
C ALA A 387 8.45 2.01 -14.43
N ASN A 388 7.29 1.35 -14.44
CA ASN A 388 7.08 0.05 -15.07
C ASN A 388 6.20 0.18 -16.32
N SER A 389 6.80 -0.05 -17.48
CA SER A 389 6.14 -0.01 -18.78
C SER A 389 5.58 -1.37 -19.24
N GLY A 390 5.72 -2.42 -18.42
CA GLY A 390 5.29 -3.78 -18.76
C GLY A 390 4.05 -4.27 -18.03
N TYR A 391 3.53 -3.52 -17.03
CA TYR A 391 2.47 -4.01 -16.15
C TYR A 391 1.09 -4.02 -16.83
N LEU A 392 0.75 -2.92 -17.50
CA LEU A 392 -0.48 -2.77 -18.29
C LEU A 392 -0.10 -2.37 -19.73
N PRO A 393 -0.76 -2.93 -20.76
CA PRO A 393 -0.51 -2.56 -22.16
C PRO A 393 -0.72 -1.06 -22.40
N GLY A 394 0.20 -0.42 -23.13
CA GLY A 394 0.09 0.99 -23.50
C GLY A 394 0.29 2.02 -22.37
N LEU A 395 0.43 1.57 -21.12
CA LEU A 395 0.50 2.43 -19.94
C LEU A 395 1.85 2.31 -19.22
N VAL A 396 2.24 3.36 -18.51
CA VAL A 396 3.34 3.36 -17.55
C VAL A 396 2.76 3.46 -16.15
N ASN A 397 3.04 2.43 -15.35
CA ASN A 397 2.69 2.39 -13.94
C ASN A 397 3.93 2.78 -13.14
N PHE A 398 3.88 3.87 -12.41
CA PHE A 398 5.03 4.34 -11.65
C PHE A 398 4.71 4.59 -10.19
N SER A 399 5.73 4.46 -9.35
CA SER A 399 5.66 4.76 -7.92
C SER A 399 6.84 5.61 -7.51
N CYS A 400 6.56 6.58 -6.65
CA CYS A 400 7.50 7.51 -6.08
C CYS A 400 7.61 7.32 -4.57
N ARG A 401 8.81 7.57 -4.04
CA ARG A 401 9.10 7.56 -2.61
C ARG A 401 10.04 8.71 -2.26
N VAL A 402 9.80 9.35 -1.12
CA VAL A 402 10.80 10.23 -0.50
C VAL A 402 11.95 9.37 0.01
N PRO A 403 13.20 9.59 -0.47
CA PRO A 403 14.35 8.82 -0.02
C PRO A 403 14.64 9.12 1.45
N ARG A 404 15.26 8.16 2.14
CA ARG A 404 15.62 8.30 3.56
C ARG A 404 16.44 9.56 3.84
N CYS A 405 17.33 9.95 2.91
CA CYS A 405 18.16 11.14 3.04
C CYS A 405 17.41 12.49 2.91
N ALA A 406 16.15 12.48 2.49
CA ALA A 406 15.31 13.66 2.37
C ALA A 406 14.19 13.73 3.42
N ARG A 407 14.06 12.70 4.27
CA ARG A 407 13.11 12.70 5.39
C ARG A 407 13.53 13.79 6.38
N GLY A 408 12.56 14.60 6.79
CA GLY A 408 12.79 15.69 7.76
C GLY A 408 13.30 16.99 7.20
N ARG A 409 13.34 17.16 5.87
CA ARG A 409 13.56 18.49 5.28
C ARG A 409 12.46 19.44 5.71
N VAL A 410 12.83 20.72 5.82
CA VAL A 410 11.90 21.83 6.08
C VAL A 410 12.00 22.81 4.91
N PRO A 411 10.91 23.04 4.15
CA PRO A 411 9.61 22.37 4.25
C PRO A 411 9.69 20.86 3.90
N PRO A 412 8.75 20.03 4.39
CA PRO A 412 8.68 18.60 4.02
C PRO A 412 8.55 18.40 2.51
N VAL A 413 9.18 17.34 2.01
CA VAL A 413 9.08 16.98 0.59
C VAL A 413 7.65 16.55 0.25
N ASN A 414 7.06 17.20 -0.74
CA ASN A 414 5.75 16.83 -1.29
C ASN A 414 5.90 16.31 -2.73
N ILE A 415 5.83 14.99 -2.90
CA ILE A 415 5.98 14.34 -4.22
C ILE A 415 4.92 14.83 -5.20
N ILE A 416 3.68 15.03 -4.74
CA ILE A 416 2.54 15.41 -5.59
C ILE A 416 2.81 16.78 -6.22
N GLU A 417 3.18 17.76 -5.39
CA GLU A 417 3.52 19.11 -5.84
C GLU A 417 4.73 19.10 -6.77
N ILE A 418 5.78 18.33 -6.44
CA ILE A 418 6.97 18.20 -7.28
C ILE A 418 6.59 17.65 -8.67
N LEU A 419 5.89 16.52 -8.74
CA LEU A 419 5.52 15.92 -10.03
C LEU A 419 4.61 16.82 -10.86
N ARG A 420 3.62 17.47 -10.24
CA ARG A 420 2.74 18.44 -10.93
C ARG A 420 3.54 19.63 -11.45
N LYS A 421 4.48 20.15 -10.67
CA LYS A 421 5.36 21.25 -11.10
C LYS A 421 6.26 20.84 -12.26
N GLU A 422 6.79 19.63 -12.25
CA GLU A 422 7.61 19.12 -13.35
C GLU A 422 6.79 18.90 -14.63
N ALA A 423 5.54 18.44 -14.52
CA ALA A 423 4.64 18.32 -15.67
C ALA A 423 4.33 19.67 -16.34
N LEU A 424 4.23 20.76 -15.55
CA LEU A 424 4.02 22.12 -16.07
C LEU A 424 5.21 22.66 -16.87
N ARG A 425 6.38 22.02 -16.80
CA ARG A 425 7.57 22.38 -17.58
C ARG A 425 7.61 21.71 -18.96
N ALA A 426 6.64 20.85 -19.28
CA ALA A 426 6.57 20.22 -20.59
C ALA A 426 6.33 21.25 -21.70
N LYS A 427 6.85 20.95 -22.90
CA LYS A 427 6.70 21.82 -24.07
C LYS A 427 5.22 22.00 -24.47
N ASP A 428 4.45 20.94 -24.34
CA ASP A 428 3.01 20.96 -24.55
C ASP A 428 2.30 21.29 -23.22
N PRO A 429 1.65 22.46 -23.09
CA PRO A 429 0.96 22.85 -21.86
C PRO A 429 -0.26 21.96 -21.56
N THR A 430 -0.72 21.14 -22.51
CA THR A 430 -1.84 20.22 -22.30
C THR A 430 -1.44 18.92 -21.58
N LEU A 431 -0.14 18.67 -21.38
CA LEU A 431 0.36 17.42 -20.80
C LEU A 431 -0.31 17.08 -19.46
N THR A 432 -0.45 18.06 -18.56
CA THR A 432 -1.07 17.85 -17.24
C THR A 432 -2.48 17.27 -17.34
N LYS A 433 -3.25 17.69 -18.35
CA LYS A 433 -4.60 17.16 -18.60
C LYS A 433 -4.54 15.76 -19.21
N ARG A 434 -3.62 15.51 -20.15
CA ARG A 434 -3.46 14.21 -20.83
C ARG A 434 -2.89 13.11 -19.94
N LEU A 435 -2.04 13.46 -18.98
CA LEU A 435 -1.58 12.54 -17.92
C LEU A 435 -2.75 11.97 -17.11
N GLY A 436 -3.89 12.65 -17.13
CA GLY A 436 -5.14 12.16 -16.57
C GLY A 436 -5.17 12.18 -15.04
N GLU A 437 -6.30 11.73 -14.51
CA GLU A 437 -6.59 11.82 -13.08
C GLU A 437 -5.77 10.87 -12.20
N SER A 438 -5.20 9.81 -12.78
CA SER A 438 -4.36 8.86 -12.06
C SER A 438 -2.93 9.36 -11.86
N PHE A 439 -2.56 10.55 -12.35
CA PHE A 439 -1.23 11.13 -12.20
C PHE A 439 -1.03 11.81 -10.84
N ALA A 440 0.06 11.45 -10.15
CA ALA A 440 0.49 12.05 -8.88
C ALA A 440 -0.62 12.02 -7.80
N ARG A 441 -1.22 10.85 -7.59
CA ARG A 441 -2.17 10.58 -6.49
C ARG A 441 -1.53 9.72 -5.38
N GLY A 442 -2.12 9.73 -4.18
CA GLY A 442 -1.62 9.03 -2.98
C GLY A 442 -1.19 9.99 -1.88
N HIS A 443 -0.12 9.65 -1.14
CA HIS A 443 0.41 10.46 -0.04
C HIS A 443 1.56 11.38 -0.48
N LYS A 444 1.83 12.42 0.30
CA LYS A 444 2.93 13.37 0.04
C LYS A 444 4.30 12.68 0.01
N GLU A 445 4.48 11.65 0.82
CA GLU A 445 5.71 10.87 0.99
C GLU A 445 5.81 9.65 0.04
N ALA A 446 4.66 9.25 -0.52
CA ALA A 446 4.46 8.00 -1.25
C ALA A 446 3.32 8.17 -2.28
N SER A 447 3.66 8.63 -3.47
CA SER A 447 2.71 8.85 -4.57
C SER A 447 3.08 8.00 -5.81
N GLY A 448 2.35 8.14 -6.90
CA GLY A 448 2.59 7.42 -8.15
C GLY A 448 1.53 7.75 -9.19
N GLY A 449 1.40 6.87 -10.18
CA GLY A 449 0.32 6.96 -11.14
C GLY A 449 0.34 5.90 -12.23
N VAL A 450 -0.75 5.88 -12.98
CA VAL A 450 -0.91 5.09 -14.20
C VAL A 450 -1.24 6.06 -15.31
N VAL A 451 -0.34 6.22 -16.27
CA VAL A 451 -0.48 7.22 -17.33
C VAL A 451 -0.17 6.60 -18.69
N PRO A 452 -0.69 7.13 -19.81
CA PRO A 452 -0.34 6.60 -21.11
C PRO A 452 1.14 6.82 -21.43
N LYS A 453 1.70 5.89 -22.21
CA LYS A 453 3.14 5.80 -22.40
C LYS A 453 3.73 7.05 -23.09
N ALA A 454 3.02 7.63 -24.06
CA ALA A 454 3.50 8.80 -24.78
C ALA A 454 3.65 10.02 -23.83
N GLU A 455 2.62 10.28 -23.04
CA GLU A 455 2.57 11.33 -22.03
C GLU A 455 3.66 11.13 -20.96
N PHE A 456 3.92 9.89 -20.56
CA PHE A 456 5.02 9.60 -19.65
C PHE A 456 6.38 9.97 -20.26
N GLU A 457 6.62 9.67 -21.54
CA GLU A 457 7.89 10.06 -22.18
C GLU A 457 8.02 11.58 -22.31
N GLU A 458 6.94 12.31 -22.58
CA GLU A 458 6.94 13.77 -22.58
C GLU A 458 7.29 14.35 -21.20
N LEU A 459 6.74 13.79 -20.11
CA LEU A 459 7.14 14.15 -18.75
C LEU A 459 8.63 13.89 -18.51
N MET A 460 9.15 12.77 -19.01
CA MET A 460 10.57 12.43 -18.86
C MET A 460 11.46 13.39 -19.67
N GLU A 461 11.02 13.85 -20.83
CA GLU A 461 11.71 14.92 -21.55
C GLU A 461 11.80 16.19 -20.69
N ALA A 462 10.73 16.62 -20.02
CA ALA A 462 10.75 17.79 -19.14
C ALA A 462 11.77 17.64 -17.97
N LEU A 463 11.95 16.42 -17.46
CA LEU A 463 12.90 16.12 -16.38
C LEU A 463 14.38 16.09 -16.82
N PHE A 464 14.64 15.69 -18.08
CA PHE A 464 16.00 15.42 -18.57
C PHE A 464 16.50 16.40 -19.64
N VAL A 465 15.63 17.20 -20.25
CA VAL A 465 15.98 18.17 -21.29
C VAL A 465 16.05 19.57 -20.69
N ARG A 466 17.08 20.33 -21.05
CA ARG A 466 17.32 21.69 -20.58
C ARG A 466 16.46 22.65 -21.40
N ASP A 467 15.67 23.50 -20.75
CA ASP A 467 15.20 24.71 -21.40
C ASP A 467 16.42 25.54 -21.78
N LYS A 468 16.59 25.83 -23.07
CA LYS A 468 17.53 26.86 -23.48
C LYS A 468 16.99 28.18 -22.93
N ALA A 469 17.48 28.60 -21.76
CA ALA A 469 17.29 29.98 -21.33
C ALA A 469 17.73 30.90 -22.49
N PRO A 470 17.00 31.98 -22.79
CA PRO A 470 17.50 32.99 -23.71
C PRO A 470 18.87 33.43 -23.20
N ALA A 471 19.87 33.38 -24.08
CA ALA A 471 21.25 33.62 -23.72
C ALA A 471 21.36 35.00 -23.04
N SER A 472 21.70 34.99 -21.75
CA SER A 472 22.17 36.20 -21.08
C SER A 472 23.37 36.75 -21.88
N PRO A 473 23.48 38.07 -22.10
CA PRO A 473 24.57 38.64 -22.87
C PRO A 473 25.90 38.17 -22.27
N ARG A 474 26.76 37.57 -23.10
CA ARG A 474 28.12 37.16 -22.70
C ARG A 474 28.82 38.35 -22.08
N GLN A 475 28.98 38.35 -20.75
CA GLN A 475 29.97 39.20 -20.12
C GLN A 475 31.34 38.76 -20.66
N ARG A 476 32.04 39.70 -21.29
CA ARG A 476 33.41 39.52 -21.77
C ARG A 476 34.25 38.97 -20.62
N GLN A 477 34.80 37.77 -20.82
CA GLN A 477 35.83 37.21 -19.94
C GLN A 477 37.00 38.20 -19.87
N LYS A 478 37.29 38.69 -18.66
CA LYS A 478 38.60 39.30 -18.38
C LYS A 478 39.65 38.20 -18.45
N GLN A 479 40.65 38.40 -19.31
CA GLN A 479 41.85 37.58 -19.39
C GLN A 479 42.50 37.45 -18.02
N GLY A 480 42.92 36.23 -17.69
CA GLY A 480 43.46 35.85 -16.39
C GLY A 480 44.88 36.34 -16.16
N ASN A 481 45.21 36.54 -14.88
CA ASN A 481 46.59 36.55 -14.41
C ASN A 481 46.95 35.14 -13.93
N ASN A 482 47.80 34.46 -14.71
CA ASN A 482 48.39 33.16 -14.37
C ASN A 482 49.52 33.37 -13.34
N THR A 483 49.27 33.17 -12.05
CA THR A 483 50.31 33.13 -11.01
C THR A 483 50.87 31.72 -10.82
N LEU A 484 51.47 31.17 -11.88
CA LEU A 484 52.24 29.92 -11.84
C LEU A 484 53.69 30.06 -12.32
N LEU A 485 54.13 31.29 -12.67
CA LEU A 485 55.50 31.57 -13.14
C LEU A 485 56.41 32.24 -12.09
N ASN A 486 55.94 32.49 -10.86
CA ASN A 486 56.76 33.10 -9.80
C ASN A 486 57.59 32.11 -8.97
N TYR A 487 57.74 30.86 -9.41
CA TYR A 487 58.48 29.82 -8.66
C TYR A 487 59.84 29.42 -9.26
N PHE A 488 60.29 30.09 -10.34
CA PHE A 488 61.57 29.79 -10.99
C PHE A 488 62.42 31.04 -11.32
N GLU A 489 62.33 32.09 -10.52
CA GLU A 489 63.31 33.19 -10.58
C GLU A 489 63.68 33.66 -9.17
N ARG A 490 64.69 32.99 -8.59
CA ARG A 490 65.75 33.57 -7.76
C ARG A 490 66.79 32.48 -7.53
N GLY A 491 67.90 32.62 -8.24
CA GLY A 491 69.19 32.08 -7.81
C GLY A 491 69.72 32.82 -6.58
#